data_AF-K8GKL7-F1
#
_entry.id   AF-K8GKL7-F1
#
_cell.length_a   1.000
_cell.length_b   1.000
_cell.length_c   1.000
_cell.angle_alpha   90.00
_cell.angle_beta   90.00
_cell.angle_gamma   90.00
#
_symmetry.space_group_name_H-M   'P 1'
#
loop_
_entity.id
_entity.type
_entity.pdbx_description
1 polymer ?
#
loop_
_entity_poly.entity_id
_entity_poly.type
_entity_poly.pdbx_seq_one_letter_code
_entity_poly.pdbx_strand_id
1 'polypeptide(L)'
;MNIACSEDFSPHPQKTTEVVTTNKDVRSKGFSPYKQIAKILHRIHGSTSRQWNLEDQTVGRKVWYAYSDRAIRSERHYHTTLNYIHYNPVKHGWSDSPYHWSCSSVHWYLEQQGRDFLRDAWVRYPIKDYGKEWDDVGKGEQALLKRELQTGRAGGIDDAR
;
A
#
# COMPACT_ATOMS: atom_id res chain seq x y z
N MET A 1 7.61 37.72 24.61
CA MET A 1 7.25 38.88 23.78
C MET A 1 8.23 38.88 22.62
N ASN A 2 7.71 38.88 21.39
CA ASN A 2 8.39 38.91 20.07
C ASN A 2 9.15 37.62 19.72
N ILE A 3 8.68 36.71 18.84
CA ILE A 3 8.20 36.82 17.45
C ILE A 3 9.22 37.48 16.53
N ALA A 4 9.97 36.65 15.79
CA ALA A 4 10.15 36.74 14.33
C ALA A 4 11.13 35.63 13.87
N CYS A 5 10.61 34.58 13.26
CA CYS A 5 11.31 33.83 12.22
C CYS A 5 10.27 33.52 11.14
N SER A 6 9.97 34.55 10.37
CA SER A 6 9.38 34.42 9.05
C SER A 6 10.44 33.80 8.13
N GLU A 7 10.42 32.49 7.99
CA GLU A 7 10.95 31.85 6.80
C GLU A 7 9.77 31.58 5.88
N ASP A 8 9.61 32.49 4.95
CA ASP A 8 8.71 32.38 3.83
C ASP A 8 8.93 31.02 3.16
N PHE A 9 7.88 30.20 3.18
CA PHE A 9 7.77 29.00 2.37
C PHE A 9 7.77 29.44 0.90
N SER A 10 8.96 29.65 0.35
CA SER A 10 9.14 29.94 -1.05
C SER A 10 8.73 28.70 -1.83
N PRO A 11 7.67 28.75 -2.65
CA PRO A 11 7.30 27.61 -3.47
C PRO A 11 8.45 27.36 -4.44
N HIS A 12 9.09 26.20 -4.32
CA HIS A 12 10.02 25.71 -5.34
C HIS A 12 9.33 25.87 -6.71
N PRO A 13 9.95 26.55 -7.69
CA PRO A 13 9.33 26.74 -8.99
C PRO A 13 9.14 25.36 -9.63
N GLN A 14 7.91 24.87 -9.60
CA GLN A 14 7.52 23.76 -10.45
C GLN A 14 7.65 24.28 -11.88
N LYS A 15 8.65 23.78 -12.60
CA LYS A 15 8.76 24.02 -14.04
C LYS A 15 7.49 23.46 -14.67
N THR A 16 6.57 24.35 -15.02
CA THR A 16 5.40 24.03 -15.84
C THR A 16 5.93 23.51 -17.17
N THR A 17 5.98 22.19 -17.29
CA THR A 17 6.28 21.56 -18.57
C THR A 17 4.99 21.67 -19.37
N GLU A 18 4.91 22.67 -20.24
CA GLU A 18 3.83 22.74 -21.23
C GLU A 18 3.88 21.46 -22.08
N VAL A 19 2.91 20.57 -21.88
CA VAL A 19 2.73 19.42 -22.76
C VAL A 19 2.11 19.97 -24.04
N VAL A 20 2.97 20.25 -25.03
CA VAL A 20 2.55 20.57 -26.39
C VAL A 20 1.83 19.34 -26.97
N THR A 21 0.51 19.31 -26.87
CA THR A 21 -0.35 18.32 -27.54
C THR A 21 -0.38 18.60 -29.04
N THR A 22 0.59 18.07 -29.78
CA THR A 22 0.39 17.84 -31.21
C THR A 22 -0.35 16.52 -31.38
N ASN A 23 -1.65 16.60 -31.64
CA ASN A 23 -2.45 15.46 -32.07
C ASN A 23 -1.94 15.01 -33.46
N LYS A 24 -1.12 13.97 -33.47
CA LYS A 24 -0.98 13.10 -34.66
C LYS A 24 -1.42 11.70 -34.26
N ASP A 25 -2.62 11.38 -34.71
CA ASP A 25 -3.24 10.08 -34.60
C ASP A 25 -2.47 9.09 -35.50
N VAL A 26 -1.42 8.49 -34.94
CA VAL A 26 -0.70 7.37 -35.54
C VAL A 26 -1.07 6.13 -34.73
N ARG A 27 -1.86 5.25 -35.34
CA ARG A 27 -2.18 3.89 -34.87
C ARG A 27 -0.92 3.02 -34.78
N SER A 28 0.00 3.38 -33.90
CA SER A 28 1.04 2.49 -33.41
C SER A 28 0.39 1.49 -32.46
N LYS A 29 0.88 0.23 -32.45
CA LYS A 29 0.61 -0.70 -31.34
C LYS A 29 1.21 -0.08 -30.07
N GLY A 30 0.46 0.83 -29.45
CA GLY A 30 0.96 1.87 -28.58
C GLY A 30 1.54 1.34 -27.28
N PHE A 31 2.64 1.95 -26.85
CA PHE A 31 3.18 1.83 -25.50
C PHE A 31 2.06 2.10 -24.50
N SER A 32 1.75 1.11 -23.66
CA SER A 32 0.81 1.28 -22.54
C SER A 32 1.60 1.20 -21.23
N PRO A 33 1.67 2.30 -20.45
CA PRO A 33 2.33 2.31 -19.15
C PRO A 33 1.78 1.23 -18.21
N TYR A 34 0.45 1.06 -18.15
CA TYR A 34 -0.21 0.05 -17.34
C TYR A 34 0.20 -1.38 -17.72
N LYS A 35 0.28 -1.69 -19.02
CA LYS A 35 0.74 -3.02 -19.47
C LYS A 35 2.19 -3.30 -19.09
N GLN A 36 3.04 -2.29 -18.98
CA GLN A 36 4.43 -2.46 -18.58
C GLN A 36 4.58 -2.64 -17.08
N ILE A 37 3.85 -1.86 -16.28
CA ILE A 37 3.79 -2.05 -14.84
C ILE A 37 3.29 -3.46 -14.52
N ALA A 38 2.21 -3.92 -15.19
CA ALA A 38 1.69 -5.28 -15.02
C ALA A 38 2.76 -6.35 -15.32
N LYS A 39 3.56 -6.18 -16.38
CA LYS A 39 4.66 -7.11 -16.71
C LYS A 39 5.75 -7.11 -15.63
N ILE A 40 6.11 -5.95 -15.09
CA ILE A 40 7.12 -5.83 -14.04
C ILE A 40 6.62 -6.50 -12.76
N LEU A 41 5.40 -6.18 -12.31
CA LEU A 41 4.78 -6.79 -11.13
C LEU A 41 4.67 -8.31 -11.26
N HIS A 42 4.28 -8.81 -12.43
CA HIS A 42 4.21 -10.25 -12.68
C HIS A 42 5.58 -10.94 -12.50
N ARG A 43 6.66 -10.32 -13.00
CA ARG A 43 8.02 -10.85 -12.82
C ARG A 43 8.44 -10.85 -11.36
N ILE A 44 8.18 -9.74 -10.64
CA ILE A 44 8.48 -9.63 -9.21
C ILE A 44 7.71 -10.68 -8.42
N HIS A 45 6.41 -10.84 -8.66
CA HIS A 45 5.59 -11.84 -7.98
C HIS A 45 6.10 -13.26 -8.23
N GLY A 46 6.41 -13.58 -9.50
CA GLY A 46 6.90 -14.91 -9.87
C GLY A 46 8.25 -15.24 -9.22
N SER A 47 9.23 -14.33 -9.32
CA SER A 47 10.57 -14.55 -8.77
C SER A 47 10.58 -14.62 -7.25
N THR A 48 9.89 -13.71 -6.57
CA THR A 48 9.81 -13.69 -5.09
C THR A 48 9.00 -14.85 -4.53
N SER A 49 7.88 -15.22 -5.16
CA SER A 49 7.09 -16.39 -4.76
C SER A 49 7.92 -17.67 -4.81
N ARG A 50 8.70 -17.85 -5.89
CA ARG A 50 9.60 -19.00 -6.01
C ARG A 50 10.67 -18.97 -4.91
N GLN A 51 11.31 -17.82 -4.70
CA GLN A 51 12.36 -17.67 -3.69
C GLN A 51 11.85 -18.02 -2.29
N TRP A 52 10.77 -17.40 -1.83
CA TRP A 52 10.23 -17.63 -0.48
C TRP A 52 9.71 -19.05 -0.29
N ASN A 53 9.11 -19.66 -1.32
CA ASN A 53 8.69 -21.07 -1.21
C ASN A 53 9.86 -22.04 -1.09
N LEU A 54 11.02 -21.72 -1.67
CA LEU A 54 12.22 -22.53 -1.51
C LEU A 54 12.83 -22.34 -0.12
N GLU A 55 12.89 -21.09 0.37
CA GLU A 55 13.39 -20.75 1.70
C GLU A 55 12.55 -21.39 2.81
N ASP A 56 11.22 -21.35 2.67
CA ASP A 56 10.26 -21.90 3.65
C ASP A 56 10.00 -23.41 3.45
N GLN A 57 10.59 -24.05 2.43
CA GLN A 57 10.31 -25.44 2.03
C GLN A 57 8.82 -25.74 1.73
N THR A 58 8.05 -24.74 1.28
CA THR A 58 6.62 -24.85 0.96
C THR A 58 6.32 -24.74 -0.54
N VAL A 59 7.04 -25.48 -1.39
CA VAL A 59 6.88 -25.39 -2.85
C VAL A 59 5.42 -25.69 -3.26
N GLY A 60 4.82 -24.79 -4.04
CA GLY A 60 3.44 -24.88 -4.49
C GLY A 60 2.46 -23.97 -3.75
N ARG A 61 2.84 -23.38 -2.61
CA ARG A 61 2.02 -22.36 -1.93
C ARG A 61 1.89 -21.11 -2.79
N LYS A 62 0.66 -20.62 -2.90
CA LYS A 62 0.37 -19.33 -3.54
C LYS A 62 0.76 -18.19 -2.60
N VAL A 63 1.83 -17.47 -2.93
CA VAL A 63 2.32 -16.33 -2.15
C VAL A 63 1.54 -15.05 -2.51
N TRP A 64 1.39 -14.78 -3.81
CA TRP A 64 0.73 -13.57 -4.31
C TRP A 64 -0.64 -13.90 -4.92
N TYR A 65 -1.62 -13.02 -4.73
CA TYR A 65 -2.99 -13.19 -5.22
C TYR A 65 -3.33 -12.22 -6.34
N ALA A 66 -3.47 -10.94 -6.00
CA ALA A 66 -3.78 -9.87 -6.93
C ALA A 66 -3.06 -8.59 -6.48
N TYR A 67 -2.99 -7.62 -7.39
CA TYR A 67 -2.59 -6.25 -7.07
C TYR A 67 -3.73 -5.31 -7.45
N SER A 68 -3.85 -4.20 -6.73
CA SER A 68 -4.78 -3.12 -7.07
C SER A 68 -4.05 -2.06 -7.88
N ASP A 69 -4.53 -1.74 -9.07
CA ASP A 69 -4.06 -0.60 -9.85
C ASP A 69 -4.96 0.63 -9.61
N ARG A 70 -4.41 1.64 -8.93
CA ARG A 70 -5.11 2.91 -8.73
C ARG A 70 -4.20 4.06 -9.09
N ALA A 71 -4.54 4.78 -10.15
CA ALA A 71 -3.83 5.99 -10.54
C ALA A 71 -4.01 7.08 -9.47
N ILE A 72 -2.90 7.69 -9.06
CA ILE A 72 -2.90 8.90 -8.25
C ILE A 72 -3.35 10.08 -9.13
N ARG A 73 -4.25 10.92 -8.63
CA ARG A 73 -4.96 11.94 -9.43
C ARG A 73 -4.80 13.37 -8.90
N SER A 74 -4.19 13.54 -7.74
CA SER A 74 -3.94 14.83 -7.13
C SER A 74 -2.87 14.72 -6.06
N GLU A 75 -2.28 15.85 -5.69
CA GLU A 75 -1.35 15.96 -4.57
C GLU A 75 -1.97 15.48 -3.26
N ARG A 76 -3.23 15.86 -2.99
CA ARG A 76 -3.98 15.34 -1.84
C ARG A 76 -4.06 13.82 -1.86
N HIS A 77 -4.41 13.22 -3.00
CA HIS A 77 -4.51 11.76 -3.13
C HIS A 77 -3.14 11.09 -2.93
N TYR A 78 -2.06 11.70 -3.43
CA TYR A 78 -0.69 11.24 -3.23
C TYR A 78 -0.32 11.20 -1.75
N HIS A 79 -0.41 12.34 -1.04
CA HIS A 79 0.00 12.42 0.36
C HIS A 79 -0.89 11.60 1.30
N THR A 80 -2.21 11.54 1.05
CA THR A 80 -3.08 10.65 1.82
C THR A 80 -2.71 9.19 1.62
N THR A 81 -2.32 8.78 0.40
CA THR A 81 -1.85 7.40 0.14
C THR A 81 -0.53 7.12 0.83
N LEU A 82 0.40 8.08 0.82
CA LEU A 82 1.69 7.94 1.50
C LEU A 82 1.49 7.77 3.02
N ASN A 83 0.67 8.63 3.63
CA ASN A 83 0.31 8.56 5.04
C ASN A 83 -0.38 7.22 5.37
N TYR A 84 -1.29 6.74 4.52
CA TYR A 84 -1.91 5.43 4.67
C TYR A 84 -0.85 4.31 4.71
N ILE A 85 0.07 4.28 3.75
CA ILE A 85 1.15 3.27 3.69
C ILE A 85 2.00 3.29 4.96
N HIS A 86 2.41 4.46 5.43
CA HIS A 86 3.23 4.59 6.64
C HIS A 86 2.46 4.22 7.91
N TYR A 87 1.15 4.44 7.95
CA TYR A 87 0.32 4.14 9.12
C TYR A 87 -0.17 2.68 9.16
N ASN A 88 -0.13 1.95 8.05
CA ASN A 88 -0.63 0.57 7.98
C ASN A 88 -0.10 -0.37 9.08
N PRO A 89 1.20 -0.37 9.46
CA PRO A 89 1.69 -1.19 10.55
C PRO A 89 0.97 -0.93 11.87
N VAL A 90 0.62 0.33 12.15
CA VAL A 90 -0.15 0.71 13.35
C VAL A 90 -1.61 0.32 13.22
N LYS A 91 -2.22 0.59 12.05
CA LYS A 91 -3.60 0.20 11.74
C LYS A 91 -3.84 -1.30 11.94
N HIS A 92 -2.86 -2.14 11.60
CA HIS A 92 -2.96 -3.60 11.72
C HIS A 92 -2.36 -4.16 13.03
N GLY A 93 -1.92 -3.31 13.96
CA GLY A 93 -1.42 -3.73 15.27
C GLY A 93 -0.04 -4.39 15.26
N TRP A 94 0.75 -4.18 14.21
CA TRP A 94 2.13 -4.70 14.10
C TRP A 94 3.17 -3.78 14.73
N SER A 95 2.80 -2.53 15.02
CA SER A 95 3.67 -1.51 15.61
C SER A 95 2.85 -0.48 16.37
N ASP A 96 3.40 0.05 17.47
CA ASP A 96 2.75 1.13 18.24
C ASP A 96 2.90 2.51 17.57
N SER A 97 3.84 2.64 16.63
CA SER A 97 4.16 3.90 15.95
C SER A 97 4.58 3.64 14.49
N PRO A 98 4.23 4.53 13.53
CA PRO A 98 4.72 4.43 12.15
C PRO A 98 6.25 4.43 12.10
N TYR A 99 6.88 5.15 13.04
CA TYR A 99 8.33 5.32 13.14
C TYR A 99 9.05 4.13 13.80
N HIS A 100 8.34 3.16 14.36
CA HIS A 100 8.96 1.94 14.90
C HIS A 100 9.01 0.81 13.88
N TRP A 101 8.26 0.92 12.77
CA TRP A 101 8.26 -0.09 11.72
C TRP A 101 9.51 0.04 10.84
N SER A 102 10.46 -0.89 10.97
CA SER A 102 11.74 -0.86 10.24
C SER A 102 11.57 -0.99 8.73
N CYS A 103 10.59 -1.77 8.28
CA CYS A 103 10.30 -2.03 6.87
C CYS A 103 9.41 -0.94 6.25
N SER A 104 9.75 0.34 6.46
CA SER A 104 8.99 1.50 5.97
C SER A 104 9.91 2.54 5.34
N SER A 105 9.41 3.23 4.32
CA SER A 105 10.09 4.40 3.75
C SER A 105 9.96 5.66 4.62
N VAL A 106 9.20 5.63 5.73
CA VAL A 106 9.02 6.80 6.61
C VAL A 106 10.36 7.32 7.16
N HIS A 107 11.34 6.43 7.36
CA HIS A 107 12.68 6.77 7.84
C HIS A 107 13.44 7.64 6.85
N TRP A 108 13.31 7.33 5.55
CA TRP A 108 13.91 8.14 4.50
C TRP A 108 13.31 9.55 4.46
N TYR A 109 11.99 9.68 4.64
CA TYR A 109 11.36 11.00 4.72
C TYR A 109 11.78 11.76 5.99
N LEU A 110 11.92 11.06 7.12
CA LEU A 110 12.37 11.68 8.36
C LEU A 110 13.79 12.22 8.23
N GLU A 111 14.68 11.46 7.60
CA GLU A 111 16.07 11.86 7.37
C GLU A 111 16.18 13.02 6.36
N GLN A 112 15.47 12.94 5.24
CA GLN A 112 15.65 13.87 4.12
C GLN A 112 14.79 15.13 4.19
N GLN A 113 13.61 15.06 4.81
CA GLN A 113 12.65 16.17 4.89
C GLN A 113 12.48 16.70 6.31
N GLY A 114 12.95 15.95 7.31
CA GLY A 114 12.83 16.33 8.71
C GLY A 114 11.45 16.08 9.32
N ARG A 115 11.41 16.26 10.64
CA ARG A 115 10.21 15.95 11.44
C ARG A 115 9.05 16.89 11.17
N ASP A 116 9.32 18.17 10.91
CA ASP A 116 8.26 19.15 10.71
C ASP A 116 7.50 18.94 9.41
N PHE A 117 8.19 18.54 8.34
CA PHE A 117 7.55 18.11 7.09
C PHE A 117 6.58 16.95 7.33
N LEU A 118 7.03 15.89 8.03
CA LEU A 118 6.17 14.74 8.30
C LEU A 118 4.97 15.11 9.17
N ARG A 119 5.20 15.84 10.27
CA ARG A 119 4.13 16.32 11.16
C ARG A 119 3.07 17.07 10.36
N ASP A 120 3.51 18.00 9.55
CA ASP A 120 2.61 18.79 8.73
C ASP A 120 1.88 17.92 7.68
N ALA A 121 2.56 16.96 7.05
CA ALA A 121 1.93 16.03 6.11
C ALA A 121 0.83 15.20 6.77
N TRP A 122 1.03 14.73 8.01
CA TRP A 122 0.02 14.02 8.80
C TRP A 122 -1.23 14.88 9.07
N VAL A 123 -1.03 16.18 9.32
CA VAL A 123 -2.12 17.12 9.64
C VAL A 123 -2.85 17.59 8.37
N ARG A 124 -2.12 17.99 7.33
CA ARG A 124 -2.69 18.49 6.06
C ARG A 124 -3.42 17.41 5.28
N TYR A 125 -2.96 16.15 5.37
CA TYR A 125 -3.45 15.03 4.58
C TYR A 125 -3.89 13.84 5.45
N PRO A 126 -4.93 14.02 6.29
CA PRO A 126 -5.40 12.97 7.20
C PRO A 126 -5.97 11.78 6.43
N ILE A 127 -5.78 10.57 6.97
CA ILE A 127 -6.19 9.30 6.33
C ILE A 127 -7.72 9.16 6.27
N LYS A 128 -8.45 9.53 7.33
CA LYS A 128 -9.92 9.37 7.43
C LYS A 128 -10.35 7.95 7.05
N ASP A 129 -11.35 7.79 6.17
CA ASP A 129 -11.83 6.48 5.69
C ASP A 129 -11.01 5.92 4.50
N TYR A 130 -9.82 6.46 4.20
CA TYR A 130 -9.01 5.97 3.09
C TYR A 130 -8.59 4.51 3.31
N GLY A 131 -8.93 3.65 2.35
CA GLY A 131 -8.63 2.22 2.42
C GLY A 131 -9.49 1.41 3.41
N LYS A 132 -10.60 1.97 3.92
CA LYS A 132 -11.48 1.29 4.88
C LYS A 132 -12.08 -0.01 4.33
N GLU A 133 -12.49 -0.01 3.06
CA GLU A 133 -13.12 -1.17 2.41
C GLU A 133 -12.11 -2.17 1.82
N TRP A 134 -10.80 -1.87 1.88
CA TRP A 134 -9.78 -2.71 1.25
C TRP A 134 -9.49 -3.98 2.06
N ASP A 135 -9.73 -3.95 3.37
CA ASP A 135 -9.50 -5.07 4.29
C ASP A 135 -10.73 -5.99 4.45
N ASP A 136 -11.84 -5.67 3.80
CA ASP A 136 -13.10 -6.42 3.92
C ASP A 136 -13.18 -7.62 2.97
N VAL A 137 -12.21 -7.76 2.06
CA VAL A 137 -12.11 -8.89 1.12
C VAL A 137 -11.78 -10.15 1.90
N GLY A 138 -12.78 -11.02 2.08
CA GLY A 138 -12.63 -12.32 2.75
C GLY A 138 -13.31 -12.43 4.12
N LYS A 139 -13.94 -11.39 4.66
CA LYS A 139 -14.68 -11.49 5.93
C LYS A 139 -15.81 -12.53 5.88
N GLY A 140 -16.45 -12.71 4.71
CA GLY A 140 -17.47 -13.74 4.50
C GLY A 140 -16.91 -15.17 4.52
N GLU A 141 -15.79 -15.41 3.86
CA GLU A 141 -15.12 -16.72 3.81
C GLU A 141 -14.51 -17.10 5.16
N GLN A 142 -13.91 -16.14 5.87
CA GLN A 142 -13.37 -16.34 7.21
C GLN A 142 -14.45 -16.59 8.27
N ALA A 143 -15.64 -16.00 8.10
CA ALA A 143 -16.79 -16.27 8.97
C ALA A 143 -17.41 -17.65 8.71
N LEU A 144 -17.42 -18.11 7.46
CA LEU A 144 -17.82 -19.47 7.06
C LEU A 144 -16.86 -20.53 7.63
N LEU A 145 -15.55 -20.36 7.43
CA LEU A 145 -14.51 -21.25 7.98
C LEU A 145 -14.58 -21.35 9.52
N LYS A 146 -14.79 -20.23 10.22
CA LYS A 146 -14.95 -20.22 11.68
C LYS A 146 -16.21 -20.95 12.14
N ARG A 147 -17.32 -20.84 11.41
CA ARG A 147 -18.56 -21.59 11.70
C ARG A 147 -18.38 -23.09 11.51
N GLU A 148 -17.77 -23.50 10.40
CA GLU A 148 -17.56 -24.91 10.08
C GLU A 148 -16.65 -25.61 11.11
N LEU A 149 -15.58 -24.94 11.56
CA LEU A 149 -14.70 -25.44 12.63
C LEU A 149 -15.39 -25.51 14.01
N GLN A 150 -16.40 -24.69 14.27
CA GLN A 150 -17.21 -24.76 15.49
C GLN A 150 -18.27 -25.87 15.45
N THR A 151 -18.84 -26.15 14.28
CA THR A 151 -19.81 -27.24 14.11
C THR A 151 -19.14 -28.62 13.98
N GLY A 152 -17.89 -28.70 13.52
CA GLY A 152 -17.15 -29.95 13.33
C GLY A 152 -16.65 -30.66 14.60
N ARG A 153 -16.85 -30.07 15.80
CA ARG A 153 -16.41 -30.65 17.08
C ARG A 153 -17.49 -31.45 17.83
N ALA A 154 -18.69 -31.60 17.25
CA ALA A 154 -19.84 -32.27 17.87
C ALA A 154 -20.14 -33.69 17.33
N GLY A 155 -19.35 -34.21 16.38
CA GLY A 155 -19.49 -35.57 15.85
C GLY A 155 -18.46 -36.51 16.48
N GLY A 156 -18.62 -36.81 17.76
CA GLY A 156 -17.89 -37.90 18.40
C GLY A 156 -18.22 -39.22 17.73
N ILE A 157 -17.18 -39.95 17.35
CA ILE A 157 -17.21 -41.31 16.83
C ILE A 157 -17.78 -42.21 17.93
N ASP A 158 -19.01 -42.70 17.76
CA ASP A 158 -19.50 -43.85 18.52
C ASP A 158 -18.88 -45.12 17.90
N ASP A 159 -17.74 -45.52 18.47
CA ASP A 159 -17.06 -46.77 18.19
C ASP A 159 -17.79 -47.95 18.88
N ALA A 160 -18.16 -48.92 18.06
CA ALA A 160 -18.17 -50.36 18.33
C ALA A 160 -18.60 -50.88 19.72
N ARG A 161 -19.84 -51.37 19.82
CA ARG A 161 -20.16 -52.78 20.14
C ARG A 161 -21.64 -53.10 19.97
#